data_AF-A0A8H5HAS9-F1
#
_entry.id   AF-A0A8H5HAS9-F1
#
_cell.length_a   1.000
_cell.length_b   1.000
_cell.length_c   1.000
_cell.angle_alpha   90.00
_cell.angle_beta   90.00
_cell.angle_gamma   90.00
#
_symmetry.space_group_name_H-M   'P 1'
#
loop_
_entity.id
_entity.type
_entity.pdbx_description
1 polymer ?
#
loop_
_entity_poly.entity_id
_entity_poly.type
_entity_poly.pdbx_seq_one_letter_code
_entity_poly.pdbx_strand_id
1 'polypeptide(L)'
;MLASHQRYKHSASSLLSFKEKQKQQAHIVSLEQEVQRLEQELGSDTMEAEKIVKSHIKLLHRYNEAKDAAQILIGRLACLKETTVGKIHKDMELPMGD
;
A
#
# COMPACT_ATOMS: atom_id res chain seq x y z
N MET A 1 13.99 47.65 -35.66
CA MET A 1 12.83 46.73 -35.71
C MET A 1 12.98 45.43 -34.91
N LEU A 2 14.19 45.01 -34.48
CA LEU A 2 14.41 43.73 -33.79
C LEU A 2 13.93 43.70 -32.31
N ALA A 3 13.94 44.84 -31.60
CA ALA A 3 13.55 44.91 -30.19
C ALA A 3 12.05 44.66 -29.94
N SER A 4 11.19 45.03 -30.88
CA SER A 4 9.72 44.86 -30.77
C SER A 4 9.30 43.38 -30.93
N HIS A 5 10.00 42.63 -31.77
CA HIS A 5 9.73 41.19 -31.98
C HIS A 5 10.15 40.34 -30.77
N GLN A 6 11.24 40.68 -30.10
CA GLN A 6 11.70 39.95 -28.91
C GLN A 6 10.73 40.11 -27.73
N ARG A 7 10.15 41.32 -27.55
CA ARG A 7 9.14 41.60 -26.52
C ARG A 7 7.82 40.87 -26.75
N TYR A 8 7.39 40.73 -28.00
CA TYR A 8 6.17 40.00 -28.34
C TYR A 8 6.30 38.49 -28.07
N LYS A 9 7.48 37.91 -28.38
CA LYS A 9 7.78 36.50 -28.10
C LYS A 9 7.81 36.19 -26.60
N HIS A 10 8.41 37.05 -25.78
CA HIS A 10 8.40 36.89 -24.31
C HIS A 10 7.00 37.01 -23.70
N SER A 11 6.19 37.97 -24.17
CA SER A 11 4.82 38.16 -23.71
C SER A 11 3.95 36.93 -24.05
N ALA A 12 4.02 36.45 -25.29
CA ALA A 12 3.29 35.26 -25.74
C ALA A 12 3.70 33.99 -24.99
N SER A 13 5.00 33.81 -24.70
CA SER A 13 5.50 32.68 -23.90
C SER A 13 4.99 32.73 -22.45
N SER A 14 4.91 33.91 -21.84
CA SER A 14 4.34 34.05 -20.49
C SER A 14 2.83 33.76 -20.44
N LEU A 15 2.09 34.16 -21.48
CA LEU A 15 0.65 33.92 -21.60
C LEU A 15 0.33 32.43 -21.83
N LEU A 16 1.16 31.73 -22.60
CA LEU A 16 1.07 30.28 -22.78
C LEU A 16 1.31 29.55 -21.45
N SER A 17 2.38 29.90 -20.74
CA SER A 17 2.69 29.32 -19.41
C SER A 17 1.57 29.59 -18.39
N PHE A 18 0.94 30.76 -18.44
CA PHE A 18 -0.21 31.09 -17.58
C PHE A 18 -1.47 30.28 -17.93
N LYS A 19 -1.76 30.08 -19.22
CA LYS A 19 -2.86 29.22 -19.68
C LYS A 19 -2.65 27.75 -19.30
N GLU A 20 -1.42 27.26 -19.38
CA GLU A 20 -1.06 25.90 -18.95
C GLU A 20 -1.27 25.74 -17.45
N LYS A 21 -0.82 26.71 -16.63
CA LYS A 21 -1.07 26.72 -15.19
C LYS A 21 -2.56 26.77 -14.85
N GLN A 22 -3.35 27.56 -15.57
CA GLN A 22 -4.81 27.57 -15.39
C GLN A 22 -5.46 26.24 -15.74
N LYS A 23 -5.03 25.60 -16.83
CA LYS A 23 -5.53 24.28 -17.23
C LYS A 23 -5.17 23.21 -16.20
N GLN A 24 -3.95 23.26 -15.66
CA GLN A 24 -3.50 22.39 -14.57
C GLN A 24 -4.32 22.65 -13.30
N GLN A 25 -4.57 23.91 -12.95
CA GLN A 25 -5.38 24.26 -11.77
C GLN A 25 -6.83 23.78 -11.93
N ALA A 26 -7.43 23.96 -13.10
CA ALA A 26 -8.77 23.46 -13.39
C ALA A 26 -8.83 21.93 -13.34
N HIS A 27 -7.76 21.26 -13.79
CA HIS A 27 -7.66 19.81 -13.70
C HIS A 27 -7.53 19.32 -12.25
N ILE A 28 -6.73 19.99 -11.42
CA ILE A 28 -6.58 19.68 -9.99
C ILE A 28 -7.94 19.83 -9.29
N VAL A 29 -8.65 20.93 -9.51
CA VAL A 29 -9.98 21.17 -8.91
C VAL A 29 -10.98 20.08 -9.35
N SER A 30 -10.94 19.66 -10.61
CA SER A 30 -11.79 18.57 -11.10
C SER A 30 -11.48 17.23 -10.41
N LEU A 31 -10.18 16.92 -10.23
CA LEU A 31 -9.74 15.70 -9.53
C LEU A 31 -10.12 15.72 -8.05
N GLU A 32 -9.99 16.87 -7.38
CA GLU A 32 -10.39 17.03 -5.97
C GLU A 32 -11.90 16.84 -5.79
N GLN A 33 -12.72 17.34 -6.74
CA GLN A 33 -14.17 17.10 -6.73
C GLN A 33 -14.53 15.64 -6.99
N GLU A 34 -13.77 14.95 -7.86
CA GLU A 34 -13.97 13.52 -8.11
C GLU A 34 -13.61 12.70 -6.87
N VAL A 35 -12.47 13.00 -6.22
CA VAL A 35 -12.07 12.37 -4.95
C VAL A 35 -13.14 12.59 -3.89
N GLN A 36 -13.63 13.82 -3.74
CA GLN A 36 -14.67 14.12 -2.76
C GLN A 36 -15.99 13.38 -3.06
N ARG A 37 -16.38 13.25 -4.34
CA ARG A 37 -17.55 12.45 -4.74
C ARG A 37 -17.35 10.98 -4.39
N LEU A 38 -16.19 10.41 -4.71
CA LEU A 38 -15.87 9.02 -4.41
C LEU A 38 -15.84 8.79 -2.91
N GLU A 39 -15.22 9.66 -2.11
CA GLU A 39 -15.21 9.59 -0.65
C GLU A 39 -16.63 9.66 -0.05
N GLN A 40 -17.53 10.45 -0.64
CA GLN A 40 -18.94 10.50 -0.23
C GLN A 40 -19.72 9.23 -0.63
N GLU A 41 -19.48 8.70 -1.83
CA GLU A 41 -20.14 7.49 -2.35
C GLU A 41 -19.69 6.23 -1.60
N LEU A 42 -18.42 6.19 -1.18
CA LEU A 42 -17.84 5.10 -0.41
C LEU A 42 -18.19 5.14 1.09
N GLY A 43 -18.73 6.25 1.58
CA GLY A 43 -19.21 6.40 2.96
C GLY A 43 -18.11 6.33 4.04
N SER A 44 -18.51 6.62 5.28
CA SER A 44 -17.67 6.62 6.49
C SER A 44 -16.97 5.28 6.77
N ASP A 45 -17.42 4.23 6.10
CA ASP A 45 -16.97 2.85 6.28
C ASP A 45 -15.62 2.57 5.59
N THR A 46 -15.13 3.43 4.70
CA THR A 46 -13.82 3.21 4.05
C THR A 46 -12.64 3.31 4.99
N MET A 47 -12.64 4.30 5.89
CA MET A 47 -11.60 4.39 6.93
C MET A 47 -11.68 3.20 7.89
N GLU A 48 -12.88 2.68 8.17
CA GLU A 48 -13.04 1.46 8.96
C GLU A 48 -12.58 0.22 8.20
N ALA A 49 -12.92 0.09 6.91
CA ALA A 49 -12.54 -1.02 6.05
C ALA A 49 -11.03 -1.09 5.87
N GLU A 50 -10.35 0.03 5.60
CA GLU A 50 -8.90 0.07 5.50
C GLU A 50 -8.24 -0.30 6.83
N LYS A 51 -8.78 0.18 7.95
CA LYS A 51 -8.31 -0.17 9.30
C LYS A 51 -8.52 -1.65 9.63
N ILE A 52 -9.64 -2.24 9.23
CA ILE A 52 -9.96 -3.66 9.42
C ILE A 52 -9.02 -4.52 8.59
N VAL A 53 -8.81 -4.19 7.32
CA VAL A 53 -7.89 -4.89 6.41
C VAL A 53 -6.46 -4.79 6.94
N LYS A 54 -6.01 -3.59 7.34
CA LYS A 54 -4.68 -3.38 7.91
C LYS A 54 -4.48 -4.16 9.21
N SER A 55 -5.52 -4.28 10.03
CA SER A 55 -5.49 -5.08 11.26
C SER A 55 -5.41 -6.58 10.94
N HIS A 56 -6.16 -7.05 9.94
CA HIS A 56 -6.09 -8.44 9.47
C HIS A 56 -4.72 -8.78 8.89
N ILE A 57 -4.14 -7.91 8.07
CA ILE A 57 -2.79 -8.10 7.50
C ILE A 57 -1.76 -8.23 8.62
N LYS A 58 -1.83 -7.37 9.65
CA LYS A 58 -0.93 -7.46 10.81
C LYS A 58 -1.11 -8.77 11.59
N LEU A 59 -2.34 -9.22 11.78
CA LEU A 59 -2.63 -10.46 12.49
C LEU A 59 -2.08 -11.66 11.70
N LEU A 60 -2.27 -11.67 10.39
CA LEU A 60 -1.78 -12.73 9.51
C LEU A 60 -0.25 -12.81 9.51
N HIS A 61 0.44 -11.67 9.42
CA HIS A 61 1.91 -11.64 9.53
C HIS A 61 2.38 -12.17 10.88
N ARG A 62 1.75 -11.75 11.98
CA ARG A 62 2.12 -12.22 13.32
C ARG A 62 1.88 -13.72 13.49
N TYR A 63 0.78 -14.25 12.94
CA TYR A 63 0.51 -15.69 12.93
C TYR A 63 1.61 -16.43 12.16
N ASN A 64 1.92 -16.00 10.94
CA ASN A 64 2.95 -16.63 10.11
C ASN A 64 4.32 -16.58 10.77
N GLU A 65 4.72 -15.44 11.33
CA GLU A 65 6.01 -15.30 12.04
C GLU A 65 6.10 -16.25 13.25
N ALA A 66 5.03 -16.34 14.05
CA ALA A 66 5.00 -17.24 15.19
C ALA A 66 5.04 -18.72 14.76
N LYS A 67 4.30 -19.06 13.69
CA LYS A 67 4.28 -20.40 13.09
C LYS A 67 5.67 -20.78 12.55
N ASP A 68 6.31 -19.90 11.81
CA ASP A 68 7.63 -20.14 11.23
C ASP A 68 8.69 -20.30 12.33
N ALA A 69 8.64 -19.45 13.36
CA ALA A 69 9.52 -19.58 14.52
C ALA A 69 9.31 -20.93 15.23
N ALA A 70 8.06 -21.35 15.44
CA ALA A 70 7.75 -22.65 16.01
C ALA A 70 8.28 -23.80 15.14
N GLN A 71 8.09 -23.73 13.82
CA GLN A 71 8.57 -24.75 12.89
C GLN A 71 10.10 -24.89 12.89
N ILE A 72 10.83 -23.77 12.99
CA ILE A 72 12.29 -23.78 13.15
C ILE A 72 12.69 -24.48 14.45
N LEU A 73 12.02 -24.18 15.56
CA LEU A 73 12.31 -24.82 16.85
C LEU A 73 12.00 -26.31 16.82
N ILE A 74 10.89 -26.73 16.21
CA ILE A 74 10.52 -28.13 16.01
C ILE A 74 11.59 -28.84 15.15
N GLY A 75 12.05 -28.20 14.08
CA GLY A 75 13.14 -28.72 13.25
C GLY A 75 14.42 -28.97 14.04
N ARG A 76 14.84 -27.99 14.85
CA ARG A 76 16.02 -28.13 15.73
C ARG A 76 15.83 -29.22 16.77
N LEU A 77 14.65 -29.31 17.38
CA LEU A 77 14.31 -30.33 18.36
C LEU A 77 14.34 -31.74 17.73
N ALA A 78 13.83 -31.88 16.51
CA ALA A 78 13.89 -33.12 15.76
C ALA A 78 15.34 -33.56 15.50
N CYS A 79 16.22 -32.63 15.09
CA CYS A 79 17.65 -32.91 14.94
C CYS A 79 18.32 -33.35 16.25
N LEU A 80 18.04 -32.67 17.36
CA LEU A 80 18.60 -33.03 18.68
C LEU A 80 18.14 -34.40 19.17
N LYS A 81 16.92 -34.80 18.82
CA LYS A 81 16.35 -36.11 19.16
C LYS A 81 16.63 -37.19 18.11
N GLU A 82 17.43 -36.89 17.09
CA GLU A 82 17.71 -37.76 15.95
C GLU A 82 16.44 -38.38 15.34
N THR A 83 15.39 -37.56 15.25
CA THR A 83 14.08 -37.99 14.76
C THR A 83 13.55 -37.05 13.69
N THR A 84 12.39 -37.36 13.14
CA THR A 84 11.77 -36.54 12.09
C THR A 84 10.82 -35.51 12.70
N VAL A 85 10.67 -34.37 12.01
CA VAL A 85 9.70 -33.33 12.37
C VAL A 85 8.30 -33.91 12.54
N GLY A 86 7.86 -34.79 11.63
CA GLY A 86 6.54 -35.43 11.73
C GLY A 86 6.36 -36.29 12.98
N LYS A 87 7.43 -36.90 13.50
CA LYS A 87 7.38 -37.64 14.77
C LYS A 87 7.27 -36.70 15.97
N ILE A 88 7.98 -35.57 15.95
CA ILE A 88 7.81 -34.52 16.97
C ILE A 88 6.38 -33.96 16.97
N HIS A 89 5.78 -33.70 15.80
CA HIS A 89 4.39 -33.28 15.71
C HIS A 89 3.44 -34.31 16.33
N LYS A 90 3.66 -35.59 16.06
CA LYS A 90 2.86 -36.68 16.65
C LYS A 90 3.05 -36.79 18.17
N ASP A 91 4.29 -36.71 18.64
CA ASP A 91 4.64 -36.85 20.06
C ASP A 91 4.16 -35.65 20.90
N MET A 92 4.02 -34.47 20.28
CA MET A 92 3.56 -33.23 20.91
C MET A 92 2.10 -32.88 20.59
N GLU A 93 1.37 -33.78 19.91
CA GLU A 93 -0.03 -33.58 19.49
C GLU A 93 -0.26 -32.29 18.68
N LEU A 94 0.74 -31.91 17.88
CA LEU A 94 0.69 -30.72 17.03
C LEU A 94 0.13 -31.07 15.64
N PRO A 95 -0.77 -30.23 15.07
CA PRO A 95 -1.26 -30.42 13.71
C PRO A 95 -0.11 -30.32 12.70
N MET A 96 -0.15 -31.14 11.64
CA MET A 96 0.85 -31.14 10.56
C MET A 96 0.55 -30.11 9.45
N GLY A 97 -0.53 -29.34 9.57
CA GLY A 97 -0.96 -28.31 8.64
C GLY A 97 -1.62 -27.13 9.38
N ASP A 98 -1.92 -26.06 8.63
CA ASP A 98 -2.77 -24.96 9.10
C ASP A 98 -4.22 -25.41 9.31
#